data_AF-A0A850A5W8-F1
#
_entry.id   AF-A0A850A5W8-F1
#
_cell.length_a   1.000
_cell.length_b   1.000
_cell.length_c   1.000
_cell.angle_alpha   90.00
_cell.angle_beta   90.00
_cell.angle_gamma   90.00
#
_symmetry.space_group_name_H-M   'P 1'
#
loop_
_entity.id
_entity.type
_entity.pdbx_description
1 polymer ?
#
loop_
_entity_poly.entity_id
_entity_poly.type
_entity_poly.pdbx_seq_one_letter_code
_entity_poly.pdbx_strand_id
1 'polypeptide(L)'
;MQLLLRDNIPFVSIFVIYKDTSIEIPSVLVDTGSATTILSADLVQIIQITPSPEDSLYTIRGVGGSEVVFSRKVDYLKLGEYMDYGFEINGILGMDFLVQAGTIINLRDMKIEFNR
;
A
#
# COMPACT_ATOMS: atom_id res chain seq x y z
N MET A 1 -1.76 14.82 4.44
CA MET A 1 -2.23 14.72 3.03
C MET A 1 -3.74 14.54 2.99
N GLN A 2 -4.39 14.89 1.89
CA GLN A 2 -5.82 14.64 1.69
C GLN A 2 -6.04 13.16 1.33
N LEU A 3 -6.99 12.51 1.99
CA LEU A 3 -7.53 11.22 1.58
C LEU A 3 -8.46 11.44 0.39
N LEU A 4 -8.32 10.61 -0.63
CA LEU A 4 -9.29 10.55 -1.71
C LEU A 4 -10.38 9.54 -1.33
N LEU A 5 -11.64 9.90 -1.55
CA LEU A 5 -12.74 8.97 -1.43
C LEU A 5 -13.22 8.51 -2.81
N ARG A 6 -13.32 7.20 -3.00
CA ARG A 6 -14.06 6.57 -4.11
C ARG A 6 -15.10 5.65 -3.49
N ASP A 7 -16.38 5.89 -3.75
CA ASP A 7 -17.48 5.17 -3.10
C ASP A 7 -17.37 5.14 -1.56
N ASN A 8 -16.90 6.25 -0.97
CA ASN A 8 -16.61 6.42 0.47
C ASN A 8 -15.45 5.57 1.01
N ILE A 9 -14.66 4.97 0.14
CA ILE A 9 -13.47 4.19 0.49
C ILE A 9 -12.22 5.08 0.37
N PRO A 10 -11.35 5.16 1.40
CA PRO A 10 -10.19 6.07 1.41
C PRO A 10 -8.97 5.51 0.66
N PHE A 11 -8.41 6.33 -0.23
CA PHE A 11 -7.23 6.02 -1.03
C PHE A 11 -6.12 7.06 -0.88
N VAL A 12 -4.89 6.61 -1.09
CA VAL A 12 -3.66 7.41 -1.20
C VAL A 12 -2.80 6.94 -2.37
N SER A 13 -1.85 7.77 -2.79
CA SER A 13 -0.67 7.30 -3.54
C SER A 13 0.47 7.03 -2.57
N ILE A 14 1.31 6.04 -2.87
CA ILE A 14 2.54 5.78 -2.12
C ILE A 14 3.74 5.68 -3.06
N PHE A 15 4.91 6.11 -2.60
CA PHE A 15 6.18 5.77 -3.21
C PHE A 15 6.78 4.54 -2.53
N VAL A 16 7.12 3.54 -3.33
CA VAL A 16 7.90 2.38 -2.90
C VAL A 16 9.34 2.58 -3.34
N ILE A 17 10.29 2.46 -2.41
CA ILE A 17 11.72 2.54 -2.70
C ILE A 17 12.36 1.19 -2.39
N TYR A 18 13.11 0.67 -3.37
CA TYR A 18 13.85 -0.58 -3.27
C TYR A 18 15.12 -0.51 -4.12
N LYS A 19 16.28 -0.76 -3.51
CA LYS A 19 17.60 -0.76 -4.18
C LYS A 19 17.81 0.49 -5.04
N ASP A 20 17.62 1.66 -4.43
CA ASP A 20 17.77 2.99 -5.05
C ASP A 20 16.81 3.28 -6.22
N THR A 21 15.87 2.37 -6.49
CA THR A 21 14.81 2.57 -7.49
C THR A 21 13.50 2.87 -6.79
N SER A 22 12.71 3.78 -7.36
CA SER A 22 11.41 4.16 -6.81
C SER A 22 10.30 4.09 -7.84
N ILE A 23 9.10 3.72 -7.39
CA ILE A 23 7.86 3.84 -8.15
C ILE A 23 6.78 4.47 -7.30
N GLU A 24 5.96 5.31 -7.93
CA GLU A 24 4.70 5.75 -7.36
C GLU A 24 3.60 4.73 -7.68
N ILE A 25 2.95 4.22 -6.63
CA ILE A 25 1.79 3.35 -6.73
C ILE A 25 0.56 4.19 -6.35
N PRO A 26 -0.28 4.54 -7.34
CA PRO A 26 -1.54 5.25 -7.11
C PRO A 26 -2.61 4.29 -6.63
N SER A 27 -3.75 4.80 -6.13
CA SER A 27 -4.92 3.97 -5.79
C SER A 27 -4.64 2.88 -4.75
N VAL A 28 -3.89 3.22 -3.70
CA VAL A 28 -3.66 2.33 -2.55
C VAL A 28 -4.73 2.57 -1.50
N LEU A 29 -5.48 1.53 -1.17
CA LEU A 29 -6.53 1.54 -0.16
C LEU A 29 -5.91 1.75 1.24
N VAL A 30 -6.43 2.68 2.03
CA VAL A 30 -6.09 2.79 3.45
C VAL A 30 -7.02 1.86 4.25
N ASP A 31 -6.48 0.76 4.79
CA ASP A 31 -7.30 -0.31 5.37
C ASP A 31 -6.85 -0.67 6.79
N THR A 32 -7.60 -0.21 7.79
CA THR A 32 -7.39 -0.59 9.19
C THR A 32 -7.88 -2.03 9.50
N GLY A 33 -8.58 -2.67 8.56
CA GLY A 33 -9.02 -4.06 8.63
C GLY A 33 -7.99 -5.06 8.08
N SER A 34 -6.94 -4.59 7.39
CA SER A 34 -5.85 -5.44 6.92
C SER A 34 -4.69 -5.45 7.91
N ALA A 35 -4.19 -6.65 8.24
CA ALA A 35 -3.02 -6.81 9.11
C ALA A 35 -1.73 -6.37 8.42
N THR A 36 -1.62 -6.56 7.10
CA THR A 36 -0.39 -6.34 6.33
C THR A 36 -0.62 -5.44 5.13
N THR A 37 0.44 -4.74 4.72
CA THR A 37 0.49 -3.97 3.49
C THR A 37 0.72 -4.91 2.31
N ILE A 38 -0.12 -4.80 1.27
CA ILE A 38 -0.11 -5.65 0.09
C ILE A 38 -0.07 -4.74 -1.14
N LEU A 39 0.81 -5.03 -2.11
CA LEU A 39 0.96 -4.22 -3.32
C LEU A 39 0.89 -5.12 -4.55
N SER A 40 0.39 -4.55 -5.66
CA SER A 40 0.36 -5.24 -6.95
C SER A 40 1.76 -5.71 -7.37
N ALA A 41 1.89 -7.02 -7.62
CA ALA A 41 3.14 -7.64 -8.08
C ALA A 41 3.61 -7.06 -9.42
N ASP A 42 2.67 -6.76 -10.32
CA ASP A 42 2.96 -6.21 -11.66
C ASP A 42 3.56 -4.81 -11.57
N LEU A 43 3.12 -3.99 -10.61
CA LEU A 43 3.66 -2.63 -10.42
C LEU A 43 5.02 -2.67 -9.75
N VAL A 44 5.20 -3.46 -8.69
CA VAL A 44 6.49 -3.52 -7.99
C VAL A 44 7.58 -4.24 -8.81
N GLN A 45 7.19 -5.04 -9.82
CA GLN A 45 8.12 -5.61 -10.78
C GLN A 45 8.91 -4.53 -11.56
N ILE A 46 8.34 -3.35 -11.78
CA ILE A 46 9.00 -2.23 -12.46
C ILE A 46 10.26 -1.78 -11.71
N ILE A 47 10.26 -1.91 -10.38
CA ILE A 47 11.42 -1.63 -9.51
C ILE A 47 12.19 -2.91 -9.12
N GLN A 48 12.07 -3.97 -9.94
CA GLN A 48 12.78 -5.24 -9.79
C GLN A 48 12.43 -6.02 -8.51
N ILE A 49 11.24 -5.78 -7.94
CA ILE A 49 10.67 -6.68 -6.93
C ILE A 49 9.93 -7.78 -7.67
N THR A 50 10.60 -8.91 -7.82
CA THR A 50 10.02 -10.15 -8.36
C THR A 50 10.17 -11.29 -7.34
N PRO A 51 9.31 -12.32 -7.42
CA PRO A 51 9.46 -13.52 -6.60
C PRO A 51 10.88 -14.11 -6.73
N SER A 52 11.43 -14.50 -5.59
CA SER A 52 12.72 -15.17 -5.44
C SER A 52 12.52 -16.49 -4.68
N PRO A 53 13.36 -17.53 -4.91
CA PRO A 53 13.33 -18.74 -4.11
C PRO A 53 13.50 -18.52 -2.60
N GLU A 54 14.11 -17.40 -2.21
CA GLU A 54 14.33 -17.02 -0.81
C GLU A 54 13.11 -16.32 -0.16
N ASP A 55 12.09 -15.96 -0.95
CA ASP A 55 10.91 -15.30 -0.42
C ASP A 55 10.02 -16.28 0.33
N SER A 56 9.48 -15.82 1.45
CA SER A 56 8.42 -16.54 2.14
C SER A 56 7.08 -16.32 1.43
N LEU A 57 6.40 -17.43 1.13
CA LEU A 57 5.04 -17.40 0.61
C LEU A 57 4.03 -17.39 1.74
N TYR A 58 2.97 -16.61 1.57
CA TYR A 58 1.86 -16.50 2.50
C TYR A 58 0.55 -16.68 1.76
N THR A 59 -0.44 -17.23 2.45
CA THR A 59 -1.83 -17.19 1.99
C THR A 59 -2.56 -16.10 2.76
N ILE A 60 -2.94 -15.04 2.08
CA ILE A 60 -3.79 -13.99 2.64
C ILE A 60 -5.26 -14.38 2.44
N ARG A 61 -6.13 -13.92 3.34
CA ARG A 61 -7.57 -14.18 3.28
C ARG A 61 -8.35 -12.90 3.56
N GLY A 62 -9.26 -12.57 2.66
CA GLY A 62 -10.19 -11.46 2.81
C GLY A 62 -11.62 -11.89 2.46
N VAL A 63 -12.50 -10.90 2.30
CA VAL A 63 -13.90 -11.14 1.90
C VAL A 63 -13.98 -11.78 0.51
N GLY A 64 -13.11 -11.38 -0.42
CA GLY A 64 -13.08 -11.89 -1.79
C GLY A 64 -12.50 -13.29 -1.96
N GLY A 65 -11.97 -13.91 -0.90
CA GLY A 65 -11.35 -15.23 -0.95
C GLY A 65 -9.94 -15.26 -0.36
N SER A 66 -9.11 -16.16 -0.89
CA SER A 66 -7.72 -16.32 -0.48
C SER A 66 -6.79 -16.21 -1.68
N GLU A 67 -5.64 -15.59 -1.47
CA GLU A 67 -4.60 -15.43 -2.49
C GLU A 67 -3.23 -15.82 -1.93
N VAL A 68 -2.36 -16.33 -2.80
CA VAL A 68 -0.97 -16.61 -2.46
C VAL A 68 -0.11 -15.42 -2.85
N VAL A 69 0.63 -14.89 -1.89
CA VAL A 69 1.54 -13.75 -2.06
C VAL A 69 2.94 -14.11 -1.60
N PHE A 70 3.93 -13.38 -2.07
CA PHE A 70 5.30 -13.44 -1.54
C PHE A 70 5.60 -12.19 -0.72
N SER A 71 6.39 -12.34 0.34
CA SER A 71 6.82 -11.21 1.15
C SER A 71 8.19 -10.70 0.72
N ARG A 72 8.33 -9.39 0.64
CA ARG A 72 9.60 -8.71 0.40
C ARG A 72 9.74 -7.52 1.33
N LYS A 73 10.92 -7.38 1.94
CA LYS A 73 11.29 -6.15 2.66
C LYS A 73 11.71 -5.08 1.66
N VAL A 74 11.05 -3.94 1.72
CA VAL A 74 11.41 -2.72 0.98
C VAL A 74 12.21 -1.77 1.86
N ASP A 75 12.94 -0.84 1.24
CA ASP A 75 13.78 0.10 2.00
C ASP A 75 12.90 1.15 2.68
N TYR A 76 11.98 1.74 1.91
CA TYR A 76 11.05 2.75 2.40
C TYR A 76 9.72 2.71 1.66
N LEU A 77 8.66 3.00 2.41
CA LEU A 77 7.38 3.44 1.88
C LEU A 77 7.17 4.90 2.28
N LYS A 78 6.78 5.74 1.32
CA LYS A 78 6.42 7.15 1.54
C LYS A 78 5.06 7.40 0.93
N LEU A 79 4.34 8.43 1.37
CA LEU A 79 3.18 8.88 0.61
C LEU A 79 3.59 9.71 -0.60
N GLY A 80 2.85 9.58 -1.70
CA GLY A 80 3.02 10.34 -2.93
C GLY A 80 1.93 11.38 -3.16
N GLU A 81 2.16 12.31 -4.08
CA GLU A 81 1.13 13.28 -4.46
C GLU A 81 0.15 12.62 -5.42
N TYR A 82 -1.14 12.71 -5.12
CA TYR A 82 -2.12 11.89 -5.81
C TYR A 82 -2.16 12.10 -7.33
N MET A 83 -2.27 10.99 -8.07
CA MET A 83 -2.63 10.94 -9.49
C MET A 83 -3.73 9.88 -9.68
N ASP A 84 -4.83 10.26 -10.35
CA ASP A 84 -5.94 9.35 -10.65
C ASP A 84 -5.70 8.59 -11.94
N TYR A 85 -5.60 7.27 -11.84
CA TYR A 85 -5.47 6.39 -13.01
C TYR A 85 -6.67 5.44 -13.17
N GLY A 86 -7.75 5.63 -12.41
CA GLY A 86 -8.98 4.82 -12.53
C GLY A 86 -9.34 3.99 -11.29
N PHE A 87 -10.21 3.00 -11.50
CA PHE A 87 -10.90 2.25 -10.43
C PHE A 87 -10.14 1.06 -9.83
N GLU A 88 -8.96 0.73 -10.35
CA GLU A 88 -8.19 -0.41 -9.87
C GLU A 88 -7.58 -0.13 -8.48
N ILE A 89 -7.68 -1.11 -7.58
CA ILE A 89 -6.98 -1.10 -6.29
C ILE A 89 -5.60 -1.70 -6.53
N ASN A 90 -4.58 -0.86 -6.50
CA ASN A 90 -3.19 -1.28 -6.78
C ASN A 90 -2.45 -1.75 -5.51
N GLY A 91 -3.08 -1.62 -4.36
CA GLY A 91 -2.55 -2.08 -3.09
C GLY A 91 -3.45 -1.75 -1.92
N ILE A 92 -3.09 -2.30 -0.78
CA ILE A 92 -3.68 -2.09 0.53
C ILE A 92 -2.57 -1.63 1.47
N LEU A 93 -2.76 -0.48 2.11
CA LEU A 93 -1.94 0.02 3.19
C LEU A 93 -2.51 -0.49 4.51
N GLY A 94 -1.85 -1.49 5.08
CA GLY A 94 -2.33 -2.23 6.24
C GLY A 94 -1.80 -1.71 7.57
N MET A 95 -2.24 -2.34 8.66
CA MET A 95 -1.91 -1.93 10.03
C MET A 95 -0.42 -2.05 10.37
N ASP A 96 0.33 -2.94 9.74
CA ASP A 96 1.79 -3.04 9.85
C ASP A 96 2.49 -1.70 9.55
N PHE A 97 2.15 -1.08 8.43
CA PHE A 97 2.66 0.23 8.05
C PHE A 97 1.99 1.34 8.87
N LEU A 98 0.66 1.32 8.99
CA LEU A 98 -0.08 2.42 9.61
C LEU A 98 0.35 2.64 11.06
N VAL A 99 0.56 1.56 11.83
CA VAL A 99 1.04 1.63 13.21
C VAL A 99 2.49 2.07 13.26
N GLN A 100 3.36 1.47 12.44
CA GLN A 100 4.79 1.80 12.43
C GLN A 100 5.03 3.28 12.07
N ALA A 101 4.25 3.83 11.16
CA ALA A 101 4.34 5.21 10.73
C ALA A 101 3.58 6.20 11.64
N GLY A 102 3.00 5.73 12.76
CA GLY A 102 2.30 6.59 13.71
C GLY A 102 1.13 7.36 13.08
N THR A 103 0.34 6.67 12.25
CA THR A 103 -0.66 7.31 11.38
C THR A 103 -1.84 7.86 12.15
N ILE A 104 -2.28 9.06 11.78
CA ILE A 104 -3.54 9.67 12.19
C ILE A 104 -4.45 9.77 10.96
N ILE A 105 -5.59 9.07 11.01
CA ILE A 105 -6.66 9.15 10.00
C ILE A 105 -7.73 10.08 10.55
N ASN A 106 -7.77 11.31 10.06
CA ASN A 106 -8.77 12.30 10.41
C ASN A 106 -9.91 12.28 9.38
N LEU A 107 -10.97 11.54 9.70
CA LEU A 107 -12.16 11.41 8.84
C LEU A 107 -13.05 12.67 8.83
N ARG A 108 -12.87 13.61 9.76
CA ARG A 108 -13.59 14.89 9.73
C ARG A 108 -13.09 15.77 8.60
N ASP A 109 -11.77 15.88 8.48
CA ASP A 109 -11.11 16.72 7.48
C ASP A 109 -10.71 15.92 6.23
N MET A 110 -10.97 14.62 6.23
CA MET A 110 -10.52 13.66 5.24
C MET A 110 -9.00 13.74 5.01
N LYS A 111 -8.24 13.74 6.10
CA LYS A 111 -6.77 13.84 6.09
C LYS A 111 -6.12 12.59 6.67
N ILE A 112 -4.93 12.32 6.16
CA ILE A 112 -4.00 11.33 6.71
C ILE A 112 -2.67 11.99 7.02
N GLU A 113 -2.17 11.75 8.22
CA GLU A 113 -0.94 12.33 8.77
C GLU A 113 -0.10 11.23 9.43
N PHE A 114 1.21 11.42 9.49
CA PHE A 114 2.13 10.44 10.07
C PHE A 114 3.08 11.18 11.01
N ASN A 115 3.25 10.65 12.21
CA ASN A 115 4.26 11.17 13.13
C ASN A 115 5.63 10.68 12.66
N ARG A 116 6.53 11.63 12.39
CA ARG A 116 7.93 11.35 12.08
C ARG A 116 8.68 10.78 13.28
#